data_AF-A0A932QZM0-F1
#
_entry.id   AF-A0A932QZM0-F1
#
_cell.length_a   1.000
_cell.length_b   1.000
_cell.length_c   1.000
_cell.angle_alpha   90.00
_cell.angle_beta   90.00
_cell.angle_gamma   90.00
#
_symmetry.space_group_name_H-M   'P 1'
#
loop_
_entity.id
_entity.type
_entity.pdbx_description
1 polymer ?
#
loop_
_entity_poly.entity_id
_entity_poly.type
_entity_poly.pdbx_seq_one_letter_code
_entity_poly.pdbx_strand_id
1 'polypeptide(L)'
;MTNITKKKEATSPKKKATAAGGPASSRKTDLLIVESPTKARTISKYLGKKFRVMASVGHIMDLPKSRIGIDFERGFKPEYIVIKGKAKILNEIKKAARESNKVYLAPDPDREGEAIAWHIAEALRGCDIHRVLLHEITEKGVREAMASPSAIDIQKVNAQQARRVLDRLVGYKISPLLWQKVRRGLSAGRVQSVAVRLICEREKEVLAFIPVEYWSIDAKLQGGNPPPFIAKLIQRRKITPLSPLIRGASNDSPPDKGELEGVEIHNQAESDAIV
;
A
#
# COMPACT_ATOMS: atom_id res chain seq x y z
N MET A 1 -91.10 -32.93 -0.48
CA MET A 1 -89.69 -32.52 -0.54
C MET A 1 -88.83 -33.77 -0.69
N THR A 2 -88.48 -34.15 -1.92
CA THR A 2 -87.53 -35.25 -2.13
C THR A 2 -86.83 -35.01 -3.47
N ASN A 3 -85.57 -34.56 -3.41
CA ASN A 3 -84.76 -34.28 -4.58
C ASN A 3 -83.84 -35.47 -4.91
N ILE A 4 -83.84 -35.78 -6.20
CA ILE A 4 -83.12 -36.84 -6.90
C ILE A 4 -81.63 -36.45 -7.01
N THR A 5 -80.72 -37.36 -6.60
CA THR A 5 -79.27 -37.22 -6.83
C THR A 5 -78.81 -38.14 -7.96
N LYS A 6 -78.24 -37.54 -9.01
CA LYS A 6 -77.56 -38.21 -10.13
C LYS A 6 -76.06 -38.39 -9.84
N LYS A 7 -75.57 -39.58 -10.20
CA LYS A 7 -74.16 -40.02 -10.31
C LYS A 7 -73.31 -39.07 -11.17
N LYS A 8 -72.03 -38.90 -10.81
CA LYS A 8 -70.94 -38.45 -11.69
C LYS A 8 -69.75 -39.41 -11.58
N GLU A 9 -69.20 -39.74 -12.75
CA GLU A 9 -68.10 -40.67 -13.01
C GLU A 9 -66.73 -40.16 -12.55
N ALA A 10 -65.85 -41.11 -12.25
CA ALA A 10 -64.46 -40.91 -11.90
C ALA A 10 -63.58 -40.72 -13.16
N THR A 11 -62.66 -39.75 -13.11
CA THR A 11 -61.57 -39.60 -14.08
C THR A 11 -60.22 -39.62 -13.34
N SER A 12 -59.37 -40.56 -13.74
CA SER A 12 -58.03 -40.84 -13.18
C SER A 12 -57.00 -39.77 -13.57
N PRO A 13 -56.07 -39.35 -12.69
CA PRO A 13 -54.92 -38.56 -13.10
C PRO A 13 -53.72 -39.44 -13.52
N LYS A 14 -53.07 -38.99 -14.58
CA LYS A 14 -51.91 -39.57 -15.30
C LYS A 14 -50.67 -39.77 -14.41
N LYS A 15 -50.02 -40.93 -14.56
CA LYS A 15 -48.65 -41.22 -14.07
C LYS A 15 -47.63 -40.25 -14.70
N LYS A 16 -46.95 -39.46 -13.88
CA LYS A 16 -45.69 -38.78 -14.25
C LYS A 16 -44.54 -39.76 -14.05
N ALA A 17 -43.81 -40.06 -15.12
CA ALA A 17 -42.58 -40.82 -15.07
C ALA A 17 -41.53 -40.08 -14.24
N THR A 18 -41.11 -40.68 -13.12
CA THR A 18 -39.98 -40.23 -12.31
C THR A 18 -38.69 -40.67 -13.00
N ALA A 19 -37.97 -39.71 -13.59
CA ALA A 19 -36.59 -39.90 -14.01
C ALA A 19 -35.74 -40.14 -12.75
N ALA A 20 -35.09 -41.30 -12.69
CA ALA A 20 -34.13 -41.66 -11.67
C ALA A 20 -32.88 -40.77 -11.79
N GLY A 21 -32.84 -39.67 -11.04
CA GLY A 21 -31.62 -38.94 -10.77
C GLY A 21 -30.81 -39.71 -9.73
N GLY A 22 -29.74 -40.39 -10.16
CA GLY A 22 -28.77 -41.01 -9.24
C GLY A 22 -28.19 -40.00 -8.25
N PRO A 23 -27.66 -40.44 -7.09
CA PRO A 23 -27.15 -39.55 -6.08
C PRO A 23 -25.95 -38.78 -6.64
N ALA A 24 -26.08 -37.46 -6.73
CA ALA A 24 -24.94 -36.58 -7.01
C ALA A 24 -23.94 -36.73 -5.86
N SER A 25 -22.87 -37.50 -6.10
CA SER A 25 -21.68 -37.52 -5.26
C SER A 25 -21.24 -36.08 -5.03
N SER A 26 -21.41 -35.59 -3.79
CA SER A 26 -21.04 -34.23 -3.39
C SER A 26 -19.52 -34.13 -3.37
N ARG A 27 -18.92 -33.79 -4.52
CA ARG A 27 -17.49 -33.44 -4.55
C ARG A 27 -17.28 -32.27 -3.61
N LYS A 28 -16.53 -32.52 -2.53
CA LYS A 28 -16.04 -31.47 -1.63
C LYS A 28 -15.34 -30.39 -2.46
N THR A 29 -15.67 -29.14 -2.16
CA THR A 29 -15.08 -27.96 -2.80
C THR A 29 -13.77 -27.59 -2.09
N ASP A 30 -12.83 -27.03 -2.83
CA ASP A 30 -11.58 -26.52 -2.24
C ASP A 30 -11.83 -25.15 -1.60
N LEU A 31 -11.12 -24.83 -0.53
CA LEU A 31 -11.21 -23.56 0.17
C LEU A 31 -10.03 -22.67 -0.21
N LEU A 32 -10.27 -21.44 -0.65
CA LEU A 32 -9.24 -20.42 -0.83
C LEU A 32 -9.47 -19.29 0.19
N ILE A 33 -8.45 -18.95 0.97
CA ILE A 33 -8.51 -17.89 1.97
C ILE A 33 -7.59 -16.75 1.54
N VAL A 34 -8.16 -15.55 1.42
CA VAL A 34 -7.45 -14.31 1.07
C VAL A 34 -7.56 -13.29 2.20
N GLU A 35 -6.79 -12.23 2.14
CA GLU A 35 -6.80 -11.22 3.20
C GLU A 35 -8.05 -10.34 3.19
N SER A 36 -8.49 -9.85 2.03
CA SER A 36 -9.54 -8.83 1.93
C SER A 36 -10.82 -9.32 1.23
N PRO A 37 -12.01 -8.82 1.62
CA PRO A 37 -13.27 -9.17 0.97
C PRO A 37 -13.30 -8.83 -0.53
N THR A 38 -12.63 -7.75 -0.93
CA THR A 38 -12.55 -7.33 -2.33
C THR A 38 -11.83 -8.36 -3.17
N LYS A 39 -10.67 -8.86 -2.71
CA LYS A 39 -9.95 -9.96 -3.38
C LYS A 39 -10.80 -11.22 -3.46
N ALA A 40 -11.51 -11.56 -2.38
CA ALA A 40 -12.37 -12.74 -2.36
C ALA A 40 -13.45 -12.68 -3.44
N ARG A 41 -14.12 -11.52 -3.58
CA ARG A 41 -15.14 -11.32 -4.62
C ARG A 41 -14.55 -11.43 -6.04
N THR A 42 -13.39 -10.85 -6.28
CA THR A 42 -12.76 -10.88 -7.61
C THR A 42 -12.30 -12.29 -7.97
N ILE A 43 -11.55 -12.95 -7.08
CA ILE A 43 -11.01 -14.29 -7.33
C ILE A 43 -12.12 -15.34 -7.44
N SER A 44 -13.20 -15.19 -6.68
CA SER A 44 -14.37 -16.08 -6.78
C SER A 44 -14.99 -16.08 -8.18
N LYS A 45 -14.90 -14.97 -8.94
CA LYS A 45 -15.39 -14.91 -10.33
C LYS A 45 -14.51 -15.75 -11.26
N TYR A 46 -13.20 -15.78 -11.03
CA TYR A 46 -12.24 -16.49 -11.88
C TYR A 46 -12.19 -18.01 -11.65
N LEU A 47 -12.34 -18.44 -10.39
CA LEU A 47 -12.26 -19.85 -9.99
C LEU A 47 -13.59 -20.60 -10.06
N GLY A 48 -14.71 -19.88 -10.05
CA GLY A 48 -16.05 -20.45 -10.16
C GLY A 48 -16.43 -21.40 -9.01
N LYS A 49 -17.40 -22.29 -9.26
CA LYS A 49 -18.03 -23.15 -8.23
C LYS A 49 -17.12 -24.25 -7.64
N LYS A 50 -15.93 -24.46 -8.19
CA LYS A 50 -14.97 -25.46 -7.69
C LYS A 50 -14.33 -25.02 -6.37
N PHE A 51 -14.26 -23.72 -6.14
CA PHE A 51 -13.63 -23.12 -4.97
C PHE A 51 -14.62 -22.32 -4.15
N ARG A 52 -14.58 -22.51 -2.84
CA ARG A 52 -15.16 -21.59 -1.86
C ARG A 52 -14.09 -20.57 -1.51
N VAL A 53 -14.33 -19.29 -1.79
CA VAL A 53 -13.37 -18.21 -1.48
C VAL A 53 -13.83 -17.45 -0.24
N MET A 54 -12.97 -17.32 0.77
CA MET A 54 -13.23 -16.62 2.02
C MET A 54 -12.16 -15.55 2.30
N ALA A 55 -12.50 -14.54 3.10
CA ALA A 55 -11.58 -13.50 3.52
C ALA A 55 -11.32 -13.56 5.04
N SER A 56 -10.06 -13.45 5.47
CA SER A 56 -9.69 -13.31 6.89
C SER A 56 -9.97 -11.90 7.43
N VAL A 57 -10.11 -10.93 6.52
CA VAL A 57 -10.27 -9.50 6.80
C VAL A 57 -9.07 -8.97 7.58
N GLY A 58 -7.87 -9.17 7.03
CA GLY A 58 -6.58 -8.86 7.66
C GLY A 58 -6.13 -9.93 8.66
N HIS A 59 -5.39 -9.51 9.68
CA HIS A 59 -4.94 -10.38 10.77
C HIS A 59 -6.12 -10.95 11.57
N ILE A 60 -6.00 -12.22 11.95
CA ILE A 60 -6.94 -12.91 12.85
C ILE A 60 -6.36 -13.13 14.24
N MET A 61 -5.03 -13.09 14.37
CA MET A 61 -4.29 -13.25 15.60
C MET A 61 -3.33 -12.09 15.77
N ASP A 62 -3.11 -11.67 17.02
CA ASP A 62 -2.13 -10.67 17.39
C ASP A 62 -1.65 -10.91 18.82
N LEU A 63 -0.58 -10.22 19.21
CA LEU A 63 -0.12 -10.18 20.59
C LEU A 63 -1.20 -9.55 21.51
N PRO A 64 -1.36 -10.03 22.75
CA PRO A 64 -2.26 -9.46 23.74
C PRO A 64 -2.14 -7.94 23.86
N LYS A 65 -3.29 -7.25 24.04
CA LYS A 65 -3.31 -5.78 24.13
C LYS A 65 -2.78 -5.27 25.47
N SER A 66 -3.09 -5.96 26.57
CA SER A 66 -2.86 -5.47 27.93
C SER A 66 -1.59 -6.04 28.60
N ARG A 67 -0.88 -6.96 27.95
CA ARG A 67 0.38 -7.52 28.43
C ARG A 67 1.38 -7.64 27.30
N ILE A 68 2.66 -7.74 27.66
CA ILE A 68 3.74 -7.75 26.67
C ILE A 68 3.63 -8.89 25.66
N GLY A 69 3.18 -10.08 26.08
CA GLY A 69 2.93 -11.21 25.20
C GLY A 69 4.19 -11.76 24.53
N ILE A 70 5.37 -11.53 25.14
CA ILE A 70 6.67 -12.01 24.67
C ILE A 70 7.32 -12.71 25.84
N ASP A 71 7.72 -13.97 25.64
CA ASP A 71 8.46 -14.77 26.60
C ASP A 71 9.96 -14.55 26.39
N PHE A 72 10.61 -13.82 27.30
CA PHE A 72 12.04 -13.52 27.23
C PHE A 72 12.94 -14.72 27.55
N GLU A 73 12.49 -15.61 28.43
CA GLU A 73 13.24 -16.77 28.87
C GLU A 73 13.29 -17.85 27.78
N ARG A 74 12.24 -17.91 26.94
CA ARG A 74 12.14 -18.88 25.84
C ARG A 74 12.42 -18.26 24.47
N GLY A 75 13.46 -17.43 24.39
CA GLY A 75 13.97 -16.91 23.12
C GLY A 75 13.01 -15.95 22.41
N PHE A 76 12.36 -15.05 23.16
CA PHE A 76 11.41 -14.04 22.65
C PHE A 76 10.16 -14.63 21.99
N LYS A 77 9.72 -15.81 22.42
CA LYS A 77 8.54 -16.46 21.83
C LYS A 77 7.29 -15.60 22.01
N PRO A 78 6.61 -15.19 20.91
CA PRO A 78 5.38 -14.42 21.01
C PRO A 78 4.20 -15.31 21.41
N GLU A 79 3.34 -14.78 22.28
CA GLU A 79 2.04 -15.33 22.57
C GLU A 79 1.01 -14.67 21.65
N TYR A 80 0.42 -15.45 20.73
CA TYR A 80 -0.64 -14.98 19.86
C TYR A 80 -2.01 -15.35 20.41
N ILE A 81 -2.91 -14.37 20.43
CA ILE A 81 -4.32 -14.56 20.77
C ILE A 81 -5.21 -14.15 19.62
N VAL A 82 -6.41 -14.73 19.54
CA VAL A 82 -7.41 -14.30 18.56
C VAL A 82 -7.82 -12.86 18.85
N ILE A 83 -7.80 -12.02 17.82
CA ILE A 83 -8.18 -10.62 17.95
C ILE A 83 -9.68 -10.53 18.35
N LYS A 84 -9.99 -9.69 19.34
CA LYS A 84 -11.38 -9.46 19.79
C LYS A 84 -12.26 -9.08 18.60
N GLY A 85 -13.35 -9.83 18.40
CA GLY A 85 -14.28 -9.67 17.26
C GLY A 85 -13.98 -10.55 16.05
N LYS A 86 -12.80 -11.19 15.95
CA LYS A 86 -12.43 -12.09 14.84
C LYS A 86 -12.74 -13.56 15.09
N ALA A 87 -13.22 -13.92 16.30
CA ALA A 87 -13.54 -15.30 16.66
C ALA A 87 -14.59 -15.93 15.73
N LYS A 88 -15.61 -15.17 15.31
CA LYS A 88 -16.64 -15.65 14.38
C LYS A 88 -16.03 -16.02 13.02
N ILE A 89 -15.20 -15.14 12.46
CA ILE A 89 -14.51 -15.37 11.18
C ILE A 89 -13.61 -16.61 11.27
N LEU A 90 -12.84 -16.73 12.35
CA LEU A 90 -11.97 -17.89 12.56
C LEU A 90 -12.76 -19.20 12.64
N ASN A 91 -13.91 -19.20 13.32
CA ASN A 91 -14.77 -20.37 13.42
C ASN A 91 -15.40 -20.73 12.07
N GLU A 92 -15.80 -19.74 11.27
CA GLU A 92 -16.29 -19.95 9.90
C GLU A 92 -15.21 -20.54 9.00
N ILE A 93 -13.98 -20.03 9.08
CA ILE A 93 -12.82 -20.57 8.34
C ILE A 93 -12.54 -22.01 8.76
N LYS A 94 -12.51 -22.30 10.08
CA LYS A 94 -12.32 -23.66 10.61
C LYS A 94 -13.41 -24.63 10.13
N LYS A 95 -14.66 -24.18 10.09
CA LYS A 95 -15.78 -24.98 9.58
C LYS A 95 -15.60 -25.27 8.09
N ALA A 96 -15.35 -24.25 7.29
CA ALA A 96 -15.14 -24.40 5.86
C ALA A 96 -13.95 -25.31 5.54
N ALA A 97 -12.85 -25.18 6.28
CA ALA A 97 -11.65 -26.00 6.09
C ALA A 97 -11.91 -27.51 6.31
N ARG A 98 -12.76 -27.86 7.28
CA ARG A 98 -13.16 -29.26 7.54
C ARG A 98 -14.09 -29.82 6.47
N GLU A 99 -14.90 -28.97 5.86
CA GLU A 99 -15.83 -29.33 4.79
C GLU A 99 -15.12 -29.46 3.42
N SER A 100 -13.93 -28.87 3.29
CA SER A 100 -13.16 -28.84 2.05
C SER A 100 -12.21 -30.02 1.87
N ASN A 101 -11.77 -30.24 0.63
CA ASN A 101 -10.70 -31.20 0.32
C ASN A 101 -9.32 -30.60 0.62
N LYS A 102 -9.01 -29.47 -0.03
CA LYS A 102 -7.77 -28.72 0.16
C LYS A 102 -8.04 -27.30 0.62
N VAL A 103 -7.10 -26.74 1.37
CA VAL A 103 -7.12 -25.34 1.83
C VAL A 103 -5.95 -24.60 1.19
N TYR A 104 -6.24 -23.55 0.45
CA TYR A 104 -5.25 -22.67 -0.18
C TYR A 104 -5.23 -21.33 0.54
N LEU A 105 -4.02 -20.85 0.85
CA LEU A 105 -3.78 -19.57 1.50
C LEU A 105 -3.18 -18.60 0.49
N ALA A 106 -3.96 -17.60 0.10
CA ALA A 106 -3.54 -16.53 -0.79
C ALA A 106 -3.61 -15.11 -0.16
N PRO A 107 -3.05 -14.88 1.05
CA PRO A 107 -2.63 -13.53 1.44
C PRO A 107 -1.56 -12.97 0.51
N ASP A 108 -1.28 -11.68 0.64
CA ASP A 108 -0.33 -10.98 -0.21
C ASP A 108 1.08 -11.60 -0.20
N PRO A 109 1.85 -11.47 -1.30
CA PRO A 109 3.16 -12.11 -1.45
C PRO A 109 4.29 -11.38 -0.69
N ASP A 110 3.97 -10.75 0.44
CA ASP A 110 4.92 -10.06 1.32
C ASP A 110 5.07 -10.80 2.67
N ARG A 111 5.90 -10.25 3.57
CA ARG A 111 6.11 -10.83 4.91
C ARG A 111 4.87 -10.78 5.81
N GLU A 112 3.96 -9.83 5.58
CA GLU A 112 2.77 -9.66 6.39
C GLU A 112 1.72 -10.70 6.00
N GLY A 113 1.49 -10.86 4.71
CA GLY A 113 0.68 -11.92 4.13
C GLY A 113 1.22 -13.30 4.53
N GLU A 114 2.53 -13.50 4.57
CA GLU A 114 3.10 -14.77 5.02
C GLU A 114 2.81 -15.07 6.50
N ALA A 115 2.90 -14.06 7.37
CA ALA A 115 2.51 -14.20 8.78
C ALA A 115 1.01 -14.48 8.94
N ILE A 116 0.15 -13.86 8.13
CA ILE A 116 -1.30 -14.15 8.11
C ILE A 116 -1.54 -15.60 7.69
N ALA A 117 -0.89 -16.06 6.60
CA ALA A 117 -0.98 -17.43 6.14
C ALA A 117 -0.56 -18.41 7.24
N TRP A 118 0.57 -18.13 7.90
CA TRP A 118 1.06 -18.94 9.02
C TRP A 118 0.08 -19.00 10.20
N HIS A 119 -0.47 -17.87 10.66
CA HIS A 119 -1.47 -17.86 11.74
C HIS A 119 -2.73 -18.66 11.40
N ILE A 120 -3.21 -18.56 10.14
CA ILE A 120 -4.36 -19.33 9.69
C ILE A 120 -4.00 -20.82 9.62
N ALA A 121 -2.83 -21.17 9.09
CA ALA A 121 -2.38 -22.56 9.02
C ALA A 121 -2.27 -23.19 10.42
N GLU A 122 -1.71 -22.46 11.39
CA GLU A 122 -1.63 -22.89 12.78
C GLU A 122 -3.00 -23.11 13.42
N ALA A 123 -4.00 -22.29 13.08
CA ALA A 123 -5.38 -22.50 13.50
C ALA A 123 -6.07 -23.68 12.81
N LEU A 124 -5.57 -24.12 11.65
CA LEU A 124 -6.14 -25.16 10.80
C LEU A 124 -5.31 -26.46 10.79
N ARG A 125 -4.48 -26.68 11.82
CA ARG A 125 -3.68 -27.90 11.99
C ARG A 125 -4.51 -29.16 11.73
N GLY A 126 -4.00 -30.04 10.86
CA GLY A 126 -4.65 -31.26 10.43
C GLY A 126 -5.38 -31.19 9.09
N CYS A 127 -5.49 -29.99 8.48
CA CYS A 127 -5.96 -29.83 7.10
C CYS A 127 -4.80 -29.92 6.08
N ASP A 128 -5.10 -30.29 4.83
CA ASP A 128 -4.18 -30.21 3.69
C ASP A 128 -4.07 -28.76 3.20
N ILE A 129 -3.00 -28.07 3.60
CA ILE A 129 -2.82 -26.62 3.44
C ILE A 129 -1.72 -26.31 2.42
N HIS A 130 -2.02 -25.41 1.49
CA HIS A 130 -1.14 -24.99 0.41
C HIS A 130 -1.01 -23.46 0.38
N ARG A 131 0.18 -22.91 0.16
CA ARG A 131 0.40 -21.47 -0.03
C ARG A 131 0.30 -21.13 -1.51
N VAL A 132 -0.37 -20.03 -1.85
CA VAL A 132 -0.52 -19.55 -3.24
C VAL A 132 -0.12 -18.08 -3.32
N LEU A 133 0.92 -17.77 -4.09
CA LEU A 133 1.42 -16.41 -4.28
C LEU A 133 0.75 -15.74 -5.47
N LEU A 134 -0.04 -14.70 -5.21
CA LEU A 134 -0.69 -13.90 -6.25
C LEU A 134 0.05 -12.57 -6.41
N HIS A 135 0.80 -12.42 -7.51
CA HIS A 135 1.45 -11.16 -7.87
C HIS A 135 0.52 -10.21 -8.61
N GLU A 136 -0.50 -10.75 -9.28
CA GLU A 136 -1.53 -10.00 -9.98
C GLU A 136 -2.90 -10.66 -9.81
N ILE A 137 -3.97 -9.86 -9.91
CA ILE A 137 -5.36 -10.32 -9.75
C ILE A 137 -6.04 -10.34 -11.12
N THR A 138 -5.43 -11.05 -12.07
CA THR A 138 -6.01 -11.35 -13.39
C THR A 138 -6.53 -12.78 -13.41
N GLU A 139 -7.44 -13.12 -14.32
CA GLU A 139 -7.93 -14.51 -14.44
C GLU A 139 -6.79 -15.50 -14.74
N LYS A 140 -5.85 -15.10 -15.60
CA LYS A 140 -4.67 -15.88 -15.97
C LYS A 140 -3.75 -16.08 -14.76
N GLY A 141 -3.31 -14.99 -14.13
CA GLY A 141 -2.37 -15.04 -13.00
C GLY A 141 -2.93 -15.82 -11.81
N VAL A 142 -4.23 -15.71 -11.54
CA VAL A 142 -4.89 -16.52 -10.49
C VAL A 142 -4.87 -18.01 -10.83
N ARG A 143 -5.16 -18.40 -12.07
CA ARG A 143 -5.15 -19.82 -12.46
C ARG A 143 -3.74 -20.41 -12.46
N GLU A 144 -2.75 -19.66 -12.92
CA GLU A 144 -1.34 -20.07 -12.91
C GLU A 144 -0.84 -20.27 -11.48
N ALA A 145 -1.12 -19.32 -10.58
CA ALA A 145 -0.73 -19.44 -9.18
C ALA A 145 -1.39 -20.63 -8.48
N MET A 146 -2.67 -20.89 -8.76
CA MET A 146 -3.38 -22.06 -8.22
C MET A 146 -2.85 -23.40 -8.76
N ALA A 147 -2.20 -23.40 -9.92
CA ALA A 147 -1.56 -24.59 -10.49
C ALA A 147 -0.16 -24.86 -9.90
N SER A 148 0.46 -23.87 -9.24
CA SER A 148 1.78 -24.00 -8.62
C SER A 148 1.78 -23.55 -7.14
N PRO A 149 1.11 -24.30 -6.24
CA PRO A 149 1.16 -23.99 -4.82
C PRO A 149 2.55 -24.26 -4.23
N SER A 150 2.91 -23.48 -3.22
CA SER A 150 4.17 -23.58 -2.47
C SER A 150 3.93 -23.89 -1.00
N ALA A 151 5.02 -24.07 -0.25
CA ALA A 151 4.99 -24.10 1.21
C ALA A 151 5.04 -22.67 1.78
N ILE A 152 4.62 -22.51 3.03
CA ILE A 152 4.77 -21.25 3.76
C ILE A 152 6.25 -20.96 3.99
N ASP A 153 6.68 -19.75 3.65
CA ASP A 153 8.05 -19.28 3.86
C ASP A 153 8.28 -18.88 5.33
N ILE A 154 8.84 -19.80 6.10
CA ILE A 154 9.11 -19.61 7.53
C ILE A 154 10.11 -18.46 7.77
N GLN A 155 11.00 -18.13 6.84
CA GLN A 155 11.94 -17.02 7.02
C GLN A 155 11.22 -15.67 6.92
N LYS A 156 10.28 -15.53 5.98
CA LYS A 156 9.40 -14.35 5.91
C LYS A 156 8.51 -14.22 7.15
N VAL A 157 7.96 -15.34 7.65
CA VAL A 157 7.21 -15.36 8.91
C VAL A 157 8.09 -14.85 10.05
N ASN A 158 9.28 -15.44 10.24
CA ASN A 158 10.21 -15.07 11.29
C ASN A 158 10.63 -13.60 11.20
N ALA A 159 10.86 -13.07 9.98
CA ALA A 159 11.17 -11.66 9.78
C ALA A 159 10.03 -10.74 10.24
N GLN A 160 8.77 -11.11 9.97
CA GLN A 160 7.62 -10.35 10.44
C GLN A 160 7.40 -10.49 11.96
N GLN A 161 7.61 -11.68 12.52
CA GLN A 161 7.56 -11.90 13.96
C GLN A 161 8.62 -11.09 14.70
N ALA A 162 9.87 -11.11 14.22
CA ALA A 162 10.97 -10.33 14.79
C ALA A 162 10.66 -8.82 14.78
N ARG A 163 10.13 -8.30 13.67
CA ARG A 163 9.64 -6.91 13.61
C ARG A 163 8.56 -6.65 14.65
N ARG A 164 7.56 -7.53 14.76
CA ARG A 164 6.43 -7.37 15.69
C ARG A 164 6.88 -7.39 17.14
N VAL A 165 7.82 -8.29 17.48
CA VAL A 165 8.47 -8.38 18.80
C VAL A 165 9.24 -7.10 19.09
N LEU A 166 10.11 -6.65 18.18
CA LEU A 166 10.90 -5.43 18.36
C LEU A 166 10.02 -4.20 18.61
N ASP A 167 8.99 -3.99 17.78
CA ASP A 167 8.09 -2.86 17.94
C ASP A 167 7.32 -2.93 19.26
N ARG A 168 6.96 -4.15 19.71
CA ARG A 168 6.32 -4.38 21.02
C ARG A 168 7.25 -4.03 22.18
N LEU A 169 8.53 -4.43 22.12
CA LEU A 169 9.53 -4.12 23.15
C LEU A 169 9.72 -2.61 23.28
N VAL A 170 9.92 -1.91 22.16
CA VAL A 170 10.08 -0.45 22.15
C VAL A 170 8.85 0.25 22.73
N GLY A 171 7.66 -0.15 22.29
CA GLY A 171 6.41 0.43 22.78
C GLY A 171 6.23 0.23 24.29
N TYR A 172 6.42 -0.99 24.80
CA TYR A 172 6.19 -1.31 26.22
C TYR A 172 7.27 -0.74 27.15
N LYS A 173 8.53 -0.71 26.73
CA LYS A 173 9.64 -0.26 27.58
C LYS A 173 9.81 1.25 27.57
N ILE A 174 9.59 1.92 26.43
CA ILE A 174 9.86 3.36 26.30
C ILE A 174 8.62 4.23 26.56
N SER A 175 7.40 3.79 26.23
CA SER A 175 6.20 4.63 26.43
C SER A 175 5.97 5.08 27.88
N PRO A 176 6.20 4.23 28.92
CA PRO A 176 6.07 4.68 30.31
C PRO A 176 7.00 5.84 30.68
N LEU A 177 8.21 5.87 30.11
CA LEU A 177 9.16 6.97 30.31
C LEU A 177 8.62 8.27 29.68
N LEU A 178 8.05 8.20 28.47
CA LEU A 178 7.42 9.36 27.81
C LEU A 178 6.24 9.89 28.61
N TRP A 179 5.47 9.03 29.26
CA TRP A 179 4.35 9.44 30.11
C TRP A 179 4.81 10.20 31.36
N GLN A 180 5.92 9.79 31.94
CA GLN A 180 6.50 10.42 33.12
C GLN A 180 7.21 11.74 32.79
N LYS A 181 7.87 11.83 31.63
CA LYS A 181 8.75 12.96 31.29
C LYS A 181 8.15 13.98 30.33
N VAL A 182 7.11 13.62 29.57
CA VAL A 182 6.52 14.49 28.54
C VAL A 182 5.02 14.64 28.74
N ARG A 183 4.23 13.60 28.45
CA ARG A 183 2.77 13.63 28.56
C ARG A 183 2.19 12.21 28.59
N ARG A 184 1.22 11.97 29.47
CA ARG A 184 0.45 10.72 29.49
C ARG A 184 -0.26 10.50 28.14
N GLY A 185 -0.26 9.25 27.68
CA GLY A 185 -0.91 8.84 26.44
C GLY A 185 -0.04 8.93 25.18
N LEU A 186 1.22 9.36 25.30
CA LEU A 186 2.17 9.31 24.19
C LEU A 186 2.65 7.88 23.90
N SER A 187 2.88 7.55 22.64
CA SER A 187 3.44 6.27 22.25
C SER A 187 4.90 6.41 21.83
N ALA A 188 5.72 5.45 22.25
CA ALA A 188 7.05 5.27 21.69
C ALA A 188 6.96 4.35 20.47
N GLY A 189 7.55 4.78 19.36
CA GLY A 189 7.63 4.00 18.13
C GLY A 189 9.01 4.09 17.53
N ARG A 190 9.62 2.94 17.22
CA ARG A 190 10.98 2.86 16.68
C ARG A 190 11.13 3.66 15.37
N VAL A 191 10.18 3.54 14.45
CA VAL A 191 10.17 4.27 13.18
C VAL A 191 9.55 5.65 13.31
N GLN A 192 8.47 5.77 14.10
CA GLN A 192 7.74 7.03 14.27
C GLN A 192 8.60 8.12 14.92
N SER A 193 9.41 7.77 15.92
CA SER A 193 10.29 8.73 16.59
C SER A 193 11.34 9.32 15.66
N VAL A 194 11.92 8.52 14.75
CA VAL A 194 12.87 9.00 13.73
C VAL A 194 12.18 9.93 12.74
N ALA A 195 10.97 9.57 12.26
CA ALA A 195 10.22 10.43 11.35
C ALA A 195 9.88 11.80 11.98
N VAL A 196 9.44 11.81 13.24
CA VAL A 196 9.19 13.06 13.99
C VAL A 196 10.48 13.85 14.18
N ARG A 197 11.60 13.18 14.47
CA ARG A 197 12.91 13.83 14.59
C ARG A 197 13.29 14.57 13.31
N LEU A 198 13.15 13.95 12.13
CA LEU A 198 13.46 14.59 10.85
C LEU A 198 12.64 15.87 10.61
N ILE A 199 11.35 15.84 10.96
CA ILE A 199 10.48 17.02 10.86
C ILE A 199 10.97 18.12 11.82
N CYS A 200 11.27 17.77 13.07
CA CYS A 200 11.77 18.74 14.05
C CYS A 200 13.15 19.31 13.68
N GLU A 201 14.03 18.51 13.06
CA GLU A 201 15.33 18.98 12.57
C GLU A 201 15.15 19.98 11.43
N ARG A 202 14.29 19.69 10.45
CA ARG A 202 13.94 20.64 9.39
C ARG A 202 13.33 21.93 9.93
N GLU A 203 12.43 21.84 10.91
CA GLU A 203 11.83 23.03 11.52
C GLU A 203 12.89 23.90 12.21
N LYS A 204 13.87 23.29 12.88
CA LYS A 204 15.00 24.01 13.47
C LYS A 204 15.86 24.71 12.41
N GLU A 205 16.10 24.07 11.28
CA GLU A 205 16.81 24.69 10.15
C GLU A 205 16.06 25.93 9.65
N VAL A 206 14.73 25.85 9.51
CA VAL A 206 13.88 26.98 9.08
C VAL A 206 13.91 28.11 10.10
N LEU A 207 13.78 27.80 11.40
CA LEU A 207 13.82 28.82 12.46
C LEU A 207 15.20 29.47 12.63
N ALA A 208 16.28 28.75 12.32
CA ALA A 208 17.64 29.25 12.35
C ALA A 208 18.05 29.97 11.05
N PHE A 209 17.22 29.92 10.00
CA PHE A 209 17.51 30.55 8.73
C PHE A 209 17.48 32.07 8.88
N ILE A 210 18.61 32.73 8.59
CA ILE A 210 18.72 34.19 8.54
C ILE A 210 18.59 34.58 7.06
N PRO A 211 17.45 35.17 6.63
CA PRO A 211 17.27 35.57 5.24
C PRO A 211 18.30 36.63 4.84
N VAL A 212 18.89 36.44 3.66
CA VAL A 212 19.79 37.42 3.05
C VAL A 212 19.03 38.12 1.93
N GLU A 213 18.95 39.44 2.00
CA GLU A 213 18.34 40.24 0.96
C GLU A 213 19.20 40.20 -0.32
N TYR A 214 18.54 39.97 -1.46
CA TYR A 214 19.15 40.07 -2.77
C TYR A 214 18.14 40.62 -3.77
N TRP A 215 18.64 41.27 -4.82
CA TRP A 215 17.82 41.74 -5.94
C TRP A 215 18.11 40.89 -7.17
N SER A 216 17.06 40.47 -7.86
CA SER A 216 17.15 39.92 -9.22
C SER A 216 16.53 40.88 -10.21
N ILE A 217 17.15 41.05 -11.36
CA ILE A 217 16.60 41.82 -12.47
C ILE A 217 16.19 40.85 -13.56
N ASP A 218 14.91 40.83 -13.87
CA ASP A 218 14.33 40.05 -14.95
C ASP A 218 13.94 41.00 -16.09
N ALA A 219 14.36 40.68 -17.31
CA ALA A 219 14.04 41.42 -18.52
C ALA A 219 13.14 40.58 -19.42
N LYS A 220 12.01 41.15 -19.87
CA LYS A 220 11.20 40.55 -20.93
C LYS A 220 11.79 40.96 -22.27
N LEU A 221 12.27 39.99 -23.02
CA LEU A 221 12.95 40.18 -24.29
C LEU A 221 12.13 39.60 -25.44
N GLN A 222 12.25 40.19 -26.62
CA GLN A 222 11.66 39.65 -27.84
C GLN A 222 12.76 39.50 -28.88
N GLY A 223 13.00 38.26 -29.29
CA GLY A 223 13.90 37.96 -30.41
C GLY A 223 13.22 38.21 -31.76
N GLY A 224 13.99 38.04 -32.84
CA GLY A 224 13.45 38.16 -34.20
C GLY A 224 12.32 37.17 -34.51
N ASN A 225 12.29 36.03 -33.80
CA ASN A 225 11.19 35.09 -33.85
C ASN A 225 10.37 35.14 -32.55
N PRO A 226 9.04 35.31 -32.61
CA PRO A 226 8.18 35.19 -31.44
C PRO A 226 8.16 33.74 -30.91
N PRO A 227 7.82 33.52 -29.62
CA PRO A 227 7.31 34.51 -28.66
C PRO A 227 8.40 35.21 -27.83
N PRO A 228 8.07 36.30 -27.12
CA PRO A 228 8.95 36.87 -26.09
C PRO A 228 9.33 35.86 -25.00
N PHE A 229 10.52 36.03 -24.42
CA PHE A 229 11.04 35.21 -23.32
C PHE A 229 11.56 36.10 -22.18
N ILE A 230 11.72 35.52 -20.98
CA ILE A 230 12.27 36.22 -19.81
C ILE A 230 13.74 35.85 -19.68
N ALA A 231 14.60 36.85 -19.46
CA ALA A 231 16.01 36.65 -19.13
C ALA A 231 16.33 37.27 -17.76
N LYS A 232 17.14 36.58 -16.96
CA LYS A 232 17.59 37.03 -15.63
C LYS A 232 19.02 37.55 -15.71
N LEU A 233 19.29 38.70 -15.08
CA LEU A 233 20.65 39.22 -14.93
C LEU A 233 21.47 38.32 -13.99
N ILE A 234 22.55 37.74 -14.50
CA ILE A 234 23.43 36.84 -13.74
C ILE A 234 24.66 37.58 -13.18
N GLN A 235 25.24 38.51 -13.95
CA GLN A 235 26.43 39.25 -13.56
C GLN A 235 26.49 40.60 -14.25
N ARG A 236 26.94 41.64 -13.51
CA ARG A 236 27.32 42.93 -14.09
C ARG A 236 28.82 42.94 -14.40
N ARG A 237 29.21 43.08 -15.66
CA ARG A 237 30.61 43.37 -16.02
C ARG A 237 30.92 44.83 -15.68
N LYS A 238 32.07 45.10 -15.03
CA LYS A 238 32.63 46.44 -14.96
C LYS A 238 33.18 46.78 -16.35
N ILE A 239 32.42 47.55 -17.13
CA ILE A 239 32.95 48.13 -18.36
C ILE A 239 33.87 49.27 -17.91
N THR A 240 35.19 49.13 -18.10
CA THR A 240 36.11 50.25 -17.98
C THR A 240 35.83 51.17 -19.17
N PRO A 241 35.54 52.47 -18.99
CA PRO A 241 35.33 53.35 -20.12
C PRO A 241 36.61 53.35 -20.96
N LEU A 242 36.46 52.98 -22.25
CA LEU A 242 37.55 53.11 -23.21
C LEU A 242 37.99 54.58 -23.21
N SER A 243 39.28 54.81 -22.93
CA SER A 243 39.85 56.17 -22.97
C SER A 243 39.60 56.78 -24.35
N PRO A 244 39.20 58.06 -24.44
CA PRO A 244 38.93 58.68 -25.72
C PRO A 244 40.23 58.74 -26.53
N LEU A 245 40.29 57.99 -27.64
CA LEU A 245 41.34 58.14 -28.63
C LEU A 245 41.39 59.61 -29.04
N ILE A 246 42.58 60.20 -28.96
CA ILE A 246 42.87 61.61 -29.19
C ILE A 246 42.43 62.02 -30.60
N ARG A 247 41.77 63.19 -30.67
CA ARG A 247 41.21 63.87 -31.84
C ARG A 247 42.17 64.00 -33.03
N GLY A 248 41.59 63.84 -34.22
CA GLY A 248 42.05 64.46 -35.47
C GLY A 248 40.87 64.91 -36.33
N ALA A 249 40.69 66.23 -36.44
CA ALA A 249 39.98 67.00 -37.49
C ALA A 249 38.42 67.11 -37.51
N SER A 250 37.97 68.31 -37.11
CA SER A 250 36.96 69.23 -37.68
C SER A 250 35.46 68.87 -37.83
N ASN A 251 34.64 69.69 -37.13
CA ASN A 251 33.28 70.23 -37.38
C ASN A 251 32.18 69.24 -37.82
N ASP A 252 30.97 69.17 -37.24
CA ASP A 252 30.08 70.21 -36.70
C ASP A 252 28.92 69.54 -35.90
N SER A 253 28.33 70.23 -34.91
CA SER A 253 27.12 69.88 -34.13
C SER A 253 27.12 68.65 -33.17
N PRO A 254 26.47 68.74 -31.98
CA PRO A 254 26.43 67.64 -31.00
C PRO A 254 25.23 66.71 -31.22
N PRO A 255 25.42 65.37 -31.34
CA PRO A 255 24.37 64.41 -31.06
C PRO A 255 24.45 63.94 -29.61
N ASP A 256 23.27 63.87 -28.99
CA ASP A 256 23.00 63.37 -27.64
C ASP A 256 23.61 61.98 -27.44
N LYS A 257 24.52 61.84 -26.46
CA LYS A 257 25.28 60.61 -26.21
C LYS A 257 24.47 59.66 -25.33
N GLY A 258 23.57 58.90 -25.94
CA GLY A 258 23.12 57.64 -25.36
C GLY A 258 24.21 56.59 -25.50
N GLU A 259 24.87 56.22 -24.39
CA GLU A 259 25.78 55.07 -24.35
C GLU A 259 24.99 53.77 -24.56
N LEU A 260 25.31 53.01 -25.62
CA LEU A 260 24.79 51.67 -25.85
C LEU A 260 25.60 50.67 -25.01
N GLU A 261 24.99 50.19 -23.92
CA GLU A 261 25.56 49.17 -23.04
C GLU A 261 25.34 47.74 -23.59
N GLY A 262 26.41 46.94 -23.66
CA GLY A 262 26.33 45.52 -24.02
C GLY A 262 26.02 44.64 -22.80
N VAL A 263 24.92 43.88 -22.87
CA VAL A 263 24.51 42.88 -21.88
C VAL A 263 24.66 41.48 -22.48
N GLU A 264 25.38 40.58 -21.79
CA GLU A 264 25.37 39.16 -22.14
C GLU A 264 24.14 38.49 -21.51
N ILE A 265 23.35 37.84 -22.36
CA ILE A 265 22.09 37.20 -22.01
C ILE A 265 22.28 35.70 -22.26
N HIS A 266 22.06 34.86 -21.26
CA HIS A 266 22.02 33.40 -21.45
C HIS A 266 20.59 32.89 -21.30
N ASN A 267 20.18 32.05 -22.25
CA ASN A 267 18.85 31.49 -22.30
C ASN A 267 18.75 30.32 -21.31
N GLN A 268 17.69 30.27 -20.52
CA GLN A 268 17.50 29.32 -19.42
C GLN A 268 17.20 27.87 -19.89
N ALA A 269 17.34 27.59 -21.18
CA ALA A 269 17.05 26.28 -21.78
C ALA A 269 18.23 25.29 -21.72
N GLU A 270 19.44 25.72 -21.37
CA GLU A 270 20.64 24.84 -21.33
C GLU A 270 21.07 24.40 -19.92
N SER A 271 20.34 24.79 -18.87
CA SER A 271 20.72 24.46 -17.48
C SER A 271 20.21 23.11 -16.98
N ASP A 272 19.29 22.45 -17.70
CA ASP A 272 18.76 21.13 -17.30
C ASP A 272 19.60 19.95 -17.82
N ALA A 273 20.81 20.21 -18.31
CA ALA A 273 21.72 19.20 -18.83
C ALA A 273 23.16 19.34 -18.30
N ILE A 274 23.37 19.62 -17.01
CA ILE A 274 24.57 19.20 -16.27
C ILE A 274 24.14 18.86 -14.83
N VAL A 275 24.43 17.61 -14.45
CA VAL A 275 24.31 16.88 -13.16
C VAL A 275 24.13 17.71 -11.90
#